data_AF-A0A973RXH7-F1
#
_entry.id   AF-A0A973RXH7-F1
#
_cell.length_a   1.000
_cell.length_b   1.000
_cell.length_c   1.000
_cell.angle_alpha   90.00
_cell.angle_beta   90.00
_cell.angle_gamma   90.00
#
_symmetry.space_group_name_H-M   'P 1'
#
loop_
_entity.id
_entity.type
_entity.pdbx_description
1 polymer ?
#
loop_
_entity_poly.entity_id
_entity_poly.type
_entity_poly.pdbx_seq_one_letter_code
_entity_poly.pdbx_strand_id
1 'polypeptide(L)'
;MAAIPAQSAPAPVARVRFGAPPAAGPDTASYTLRWHADDAAEADELRTALRKQTGRRSLDQSAVIRALLKLAIDDQAVRAALVDELRSAA
;
A
#
# COMPACT_ATOMS: atom_id res chain seq x y z
N MET A 1 40.84 -27.47 4.11
CA MET A 1 39.43 -27.40 3.66
C MET A 1 38.62 -26.82 4.82
N ALA A 2 38.18 -25.57 4.72
CA ALA A 2 37.36 -24.93 5.76
C ALA A 2 35.89 -24.96 5.33
N ALA A 3 35.02 -25.49 6.18
CA ALA A 3 33.58 -25.56 5.94
C ALA A 3 32.94 -24.18 6.12
N ILE A 4 32.14 -23.75 5.14
CA ILE A 4 31.35 -22.52 5.20
C ILE A 4 30.06 -22.86 5.96
N PRO A 5 29.69 -22.15 7.05
CA PRO A 5 28.44 -22.40 7.73
C PRO A 5 27.26 -21.98 6.83
N ALA A 6 26.27 -22.86 6.72
CA ALA A 6 25.04 -22.61 5.98
C ALA A 6 24.34 -21.37 6.57
N GLN A 7 24.25 -20.31 5.77
CA GLN A 7 23.54 -19.09 6.11
C GLN A 7 22.03 -19.40 6.05
N SER A 8 21.36 -19.39 7.21
CA SER A 8 19.90 -19.51 7.29
C SER A 8 19.25 -18.37 6.52
N ALA A 9 18.57 -18.68 5.41
CA ALA A 9 17.82 -17.72 4.63
C ALA A 9 16.71 -17.08 5.49
N PRO A 10 16.50 -15.75 5.42
CA PRO A 10 15.39 -15.11 6.11
C PRO A 10 14.05 -15.61 5.53
N ALA A 11 13.04 -15.74 6.40
CA ALA A 11 11.69 -16.19 6.04
C ALA A 11 11.16 -15.45 4.79
N PRO A 12 10.38 -16.11 3.93
CA PRO A 12 9.84 -15.49 2.73
C PRO A 12 8.92 -14.34 3.14
N VAL A 13 9.40 -13.10 3.02
CA VAL A 13 8.53 -11.93 3.03
C VAL A 13 7.66 -12.07 1.78
N ALA A 14 6.38 -12.36 1.97
CA ALA A 14 5.40 -12.44 0.89
C ALA A 14 5.42 -11.10 0.14
N ARG A 15 6.17 -11.06 -0.96
CA ARG A 15 6.36 -9.87 -1.75
C ARG A 15 5.24 -9.86 -2.76
N VAL A 16 4.10 -9.32 -2.36
CA VAL A 16 2.95 -9.25 -3.26
C VAL A 16 3.25 -8.20 -4.33
N ARG A 17 3.74 -8.67 -5.49
CA ARG A 17 3.96 -7.84 -6.67
C ARG A 17 2.64 -7.66 -7.38
N PHE A 18 1.95 -6.56 -7.10
CA PHE A 18 0.69 -6.21 -7.74
C PHE A 18 0.94 -5.40 -9.02
N GLY A 19 0.89 -6.06 -10.18
CA GLY A 19 0.94 -5.42 -11.49
C GLY A 19 2.27 -4.73 -11.84
N ALA A 20 2.54 -4.57 -13.13
CA ALA A 20 3.62 -3.69 -13.55
C ALA A 20 3.22 -2.24 -13.19
N PRO A 21 4.08 -1.46 -12.49
CA PRO A 21 3.80 -0.05 -12.29
C PRO A 21 3.65 0.63 -13.67
N PRO A 22 2.78 1.64 -13.80
CA PRO A 22 2.75 2.44 -15.02
C PRO A 22 4.15 2.98 -15.29
N ALA A 23 4.54 3.07 -16.56
CA ALA A 23 5.88 3.49 -16.97
C ALA A 23 6.27 4.77 -16.21
N ALA A 24 7.37 4.68 -15.46
CA ALA A 24 7.83 5.77 -14.62
C ALA A 24 8.25 6.95 -15.51
N GLY A 25 7.45 8.01 -15.52
CA GLY A 25 7.84 9.29 -16.10
C GLY A 25 8.87 10.00 -15.22
N PRO A 26 9.53 11.06 -15.73
CA PRO A 26 10.55 11.80 -14.98
C PRO A 26 10.06 12.37 -13.63
N ASP A 27 8.74 12.54 -13.45
CA ASP A 27 8.11 13.04 -12.22
C ASP A 27 7.47 11.95 -11.34
N THR A 28 7.84 10.68 -11.53
CA THR A 28 7.26 9.57 -10.76
C THR A 28 8.24 9.00 -9.75
N ALA A 29 7.80 8.87 -8.49
CA ALA A 29 8.54 8.22 -7.42
C ALA A 29 7.90 6.86 -7.08
N SER A 30 8.74 5.82 -6.95
CA SER A 30 8.31 4.49 -6.53
C SER A 30 8.52 4.30 -5.04
N TYR A 31 7.47 3.91 -4.33
CA TYR A 31 7.52 3.61 -2.90
C TYR A 31 7.22 2.13 -2.66
N THR A 32 7.94 1.52 -1.73
CA THR A 32 7.63 0.16 -1.24
C THR A 32 7.06 0.27 0.16
N LEU A 33 5.80 -0.11 0.33
CA LEU A 33 5.13 -0.18 1.64
C LEU A 33 5.22 -1.61 2.18
N ARG A 34 5.36 -1.73 3.51
CA ARG A 34 5.22 -2.99 4.22
C ARG A 34 4.00 -2.90 5.11
N TRP A 35 3.13 -3.90 5.02
CA TRP A 35 1.93 -4.02 5.82
C TRP A 35 1.95 -5.36 6.56
N HIS A 36 1.24 -5.43 7.68
CA HIS A 36 0.88 -6.73 8.24
C HIS A 36 -0.07 -7.45 7.28
N ALA A 37 -0.14 -8.77 7.38
CA ALA A 37 -0.92 -9.59 6.45
C ALA A 37 -2.42 -9.22 6.50
N ASP A 38 -2.93 -8.95 7.70
CA ASP A 38 -4.31 -8.55 7.93
C ASP A 38 -4.61 -7.18 7.31
N ASP A 39 -3.77 -6.16 7.58
CA ASP A 39 -3.91 -4.82 6.97
C ASP A 39 -3.87 -4.87 5.44
N ALA A 40 -3.04 -5.75 4.87
CA ALA A 40 -2.94 -5.93 3.43
C ALA A 40 -4.22 -6.53 2.83
N ALA A 41 -4.90 -7.42 3.56
CA ALA A 41 -6.18 -7.98 3.16
C ALA A 41 -7.28 -6.92 3.19
N GLU A 42 -7.39 -6.15 4.27
CA GLU A 42 -8.35 -5.05 4.41
C GLU A 42 -8.17 -3.99 3.31
N ALA A 43 -6.92 -3.67 2.98
CA ALA A 43 -6.60 -2.73 1.92
C ALA A 43 -7.03 -3.24 0.52
N ASP A 44 -6.97 -4.56 0.27
CA ASP A 44 -7.43 -5.18 -0.98
C ASP A 44 -8.97 -5.25 -1.06
N GLU A 45 -9.62 -5.52 0.07
CA GLU A 45 -11.08 -5.49 0.20
C GLU A 45 -11.64 -4.10 -0.09
N LEU A 46 -11.05 -3.06 0.50
CA LEU A 46 -11.41 -1.67 0.22
C LEU A 46 -11.29 -1.36 -1.28
N ARG A 47 -10.17 -1.72 -1.91
CA ARG A 47 -9.98 -1.53 -3.35
C ARG A 47 -11.05 -2.27 -4.15
N THR A 48 -11.38 -3.50 -3.76
CA THR A 48 -12.42 -4.30 -4.42
C THR A 48 -13.80 -3.68 -4.29
N ALA A 49 -14.14 -3.14 -3.13
CA ALA A 49 -15.38 -2.38 -2.93
C ALA A 49 -15.43 -1.13 -3.82
N LEU A 50 -14.34 -0.35 -3.85
CA LEU A 50 -14.24 0.85 -4.68
C LEU A 50 -14.34 0.54 -6.18
N ARG A 51 -13.76 -0.58 -6.65
CA ARG A 51 -13.91 -1.05 -8.03
C ARG A 51 -15.37 -1.32 -8.39
N LYS A 52 -16.12 -1.96 -7.48
CA LYS A 52 -17.55 -2.25 -7.68
C LYS A 52 -18.38 -0.97 -7.71
N GLN A 53 -18.14 -0.05 -6.77
CA GLN A 53 -18.89 1.19 -6.65
C GLN A 53 -18.63 2.17 -7.80
N THR A 54 -17.38 2.28 -8.26
CA THR A 54 -16.99 3.21 -9.33
C THR A 54 -17.11 2.61 -10.73
N GLY A 55 -17.30 1.28 -10.85
CA GLY A 55 -17.24 0.55 -12.12
C GLY A 55 -15.84 0.48 -12.75
N ARG A 56 -14.79 1.01 -12.08
CA ARG A 56 -13.44 1.09 -12.64
C ARG A 56 -12.66 -0.21 -12.41
N ARG A 57 -12.61 -1.08 -13.42
CA ARG A 57 -11.86 -2.35 -13.34
C ARG A 57 -10.34 -2.19 -13.21
N SER A 58 -9.79 -1.07 -13.68
CA SER A 58 -8.35 -0.78 -13.66
C SER A 58 -7.84 -0.10 -12.39
N LEU A 59 -8.68 0.07 -11.34
CA LEU A 59 -8.27 0.74 -10.11
C LEU A 59 -7.22 -0.08 -9.36
N ASP A 60 -5.97 0.36 -9.33
CA ASP A 60 -4.89 -0.27 -8.57
C ASP A 60 -4.72 0.35 -7.17
N GLN A 61 -3.91 -0.29 -6.32
CA GLN A 61 -3.72 0.16 -4.93
C GLN A 61 -3.11 1.57 -4.87
N SER A 62 -2.20 1.90 -5.78
CA SER A 62 -1.56 3.22 -5.84
C SER A 62 -2.58 4.31 -6.16
N ALA A 63 -3.59 4.00 -6.99
CA ALA A 63 -4.69 4.92 -7.28
C ALA A 63 -5.56 5.18 -6.04
N VAL A 64 -5.85 4.14 -5.23
CA VAL A 64 -6.59 4.28 -3.97
C VAL A 64 -5.80 5.13 -2.98
N ILE A 65 -4.53 4.78 -2.75
CA ILE A 65 -3.64 5.53 -1.84
C ILE A 65 -3.52 7.00 -2.29
N ARG A 66 -3.34 7.25 -3.58
CA ARG A 66 -3.28 8.61 -4.12
C ARG A 66 -4.57 9.40 -3.88
N ALA A 67 -5.73 8.77 -4.04
CA ALA A 67 -7.01 9.41 -3.79
C ALA A 67 -7.18 9.75 -2.30
N LEU A 68 -6.82 8.84 -1.40
CA LEU A 68 -6.83 9.09 0.05
C LEU A 68 -5.89 10.23 0.45
N LEU A 69 -4.67 10.26 -0.10
CA LEU A 69 -3.73 11.35 0.16
C LEU A 69 -4.26 12.70 -0.31
N LYS A 70 -4.85 12.77 -1.51
CA LYS A 70 -5.48 14.00 -2.00
C LYS A 70 -6.62 14.44 -1.08
N LEU A 71 -7.50 13.51 -0.71
CA LEU A 71 -8.61 13.81 0.19
C LEU A 71 -8.13 14.33 1.55
N ALA A 72 -7.10 13.72 2.13
CA ALA A 72 -6.51 14.19 3.39
C ALA A 72 -5.79 15.54 3.27
N ILE A 73 -5.35 15.93 2.07
CA ILE A 73 -4.76 17.25 1.80
C ILE A 73 -5.86 18.31 1.65
N ASP A 74 -6.88 18.03 0.86
CA ASP A 74 -7.92 18.99 0.48
C ASP A 74 -9.02 19.15 1.54
N ASP A 75 -9.35 18.08 2.29
CA ASP A 75 -10.46 18.07 3.24
C ASP A 75 -9.98 18.09 4.71
N GLN A 76 -10.39 19.12 5.45
CA GLN A 76 -9.99 19.31 6.85
C GLN A 76 -10.56 18.24 7.79
N ALA A 77 -11.76 17.74 7.53
CA ALA A 77 -12.38 16.71 8.36
C ALA A 77 -11.64 15.38 8.22
N VAL A 78 -11.25 15.02 6.98
CA VAL A 78 -10.45 13.82 6.73
C VAL A 78 -9.06 13.95 7.35
N ARG A 79 -8.44 15.13 7.25
CA ARG A 79 -7.15 15.39 7.91
C ARG A 79 -7.24 15.25 9.42
N ALA A 80 -8.29 15.77 10.04
CA ALA A 80 -8.51 15.65 11.48
C ALA A 80 -8.69 14.19 11.91
N ALA A 81 -9.54 13.44 11.21
CA ALA A 81 -9.74 12.01 11.46
C ALA A 81 -8.43 11.21 11.33
N LEU A 82 -7.61 11.53 10.32
CA LEU A 82 -6.29 10.90 10.16
C LEU A 82 -5.34 11.21 11.34
N VAL A 83 -5.35 12.45 11.85
CA VAL A 83 -4.54 12.83 13.02
C VAL A 83 -5.00 12.09 14.27
N ASP A 84 -6.31 11.96 14.48
CA ASP A 84 -6.86 11.23 15.63
C ASP A 84 -6.52 9.74 15.56
N GLU A 85 -6.65 9.12 14.38
CA GLU A 85 -6.27 7.72 14.17
C GLU A 85 -4.77 7.49 14.46
N LEU A 86 -3.89 8.34 13.93
CA LEU A 86 -2.45 8.25 14.16
C LEU A 86 -2.06 8.48 15.62
N ARG A 87 -2.85 9.24 16.38
CA ARG A 87 -2.65 9.41 17.82
C ARG A 87 -3.13 8.19 18.62
N SER A 88 -4.19 7.53 18.17
CA SER A 88 -4.72 6.33 18.82
C SER A 88 -3.91 5.07 18.52
N ALA A 89 -3.18 5.05 17.39
CA ALA A 89 -2.32 3.94 16.98
C ALA A 89 -0.93 3.96 17.65
N ALA A 90 -0.61 4.99 18.44
CA ALA A 90 0.64 5.17 19.18
C ALA A 90 0.48 4.81 20.66
#